data_AF-A0A1G1YIM9-F1
#
_entry.id   AF-A0A1G1YIM9-F1
#
_cell.length_a   1.000
_cell.length_b   1.000
_cell.length_c   1.000
_cell.angle_alpha   90.00
_cell.angle_beta   90.00
_cell.angle_gamma   90.00
#
_symmetry.space_group_name_H-M   'P 1'
#
loop_
_entity.id
_entity.type
_entity.pdbx_description
1 polymer ?
#
loop_
_entity_poly.entity_id
_entity_poly.type
_entity_poly.pdbx_seq_one_letter_code
_entity_poly.pdbx_strand_id
1 'polypeptide(L)'
;MAQKRFIIGLGIAAVVLAGAVVFFYYQPNAGRFTENRGGANQPLPSNPELERQYEQQLAAILKPFWAGNNPTGIKSKILELHAPGKYLDLHLSIVLAFDLIEQGQQAADQATIEQGLEKLNQLKAGYRWLE
;
A
#
# COMPACT_ATOMS: atom_id res chain seq x y z
N MET A 1 45.43 21.03 -39.57
CA MET A 1 45.03 21.98 -38.50
C MET A 1 43.65 22.52 -38.83
N ALA A 2 42.82 22.75 -37.79
CA ALA A 2 41.49 23.38 -37.80
C ALA A 2 40.36 22.54 -38.44
N GLN A 3 39.16 22.37 -37.88
CA GLN A 3 38.50 22.98 -36.72
C GLN A 3 37.29 22.11 -36.32
N LYS A 4 37.17 21.76 -35.03
CA LYS A 4 35.94 21.18 -34.43
C LYS A 4 34.82 22.22 -34.46
N ARG A 5 33.62 21.81 -34.87
CA ARG A 5 32.35 22.49 -34.54
C ARG A 5 31.31 21.48 -34.07
N PHE A 6 31.11 21.48 -32.75
CA PHE A 6 29.92 21.00 -32.06
C PHE A 6 28.77 21.95 -32.35
N ILE A 7 27.62 21.45 -32.79
CA ILE A 7 26.30 22.01 -32.45
C ILE A 7 25.34 20.84 -32.17
N ILE A 8 24.72 20.94 -31.01
CA ILE A 8 23.71 20.08 -30.41
C ILE A 8 22.34 20.59 -30.89
N GLY A 9 21.40 19.71 -31.22
CA GLY A 9 20.05 20.16 -31.57
C GLY A 9 19.04 19.07 -31.93
N LEU A 10 18.38 18.55 -30.89
CA LEU A 10 16.97 18.12 -30.82
C LEU A 10 16.41 17.07 -31.80
N GLY A 11 15.93 15.96 -31.23
CA GLY A 11 15.00 15.07 -31.91
C GLY A 11 14.78 13.73 -31.18
N ILE A 12 14.35 13.75 -29.92
CA ILE A 12 13.78 12.56 -29.28
C ILE A 12 12.44 12.29 -29.97
N ALA A 13 12.41 11.34 -30.90
CA ALA A 13 11.18 10.77 -31.42
C ALA A 13 11.01 9.38 -30.81
N ALA A 14 10.15 9.30 -29.80
CA ALA A 14 9.59 8.07 -29.30
C ALA A 14 8.69 7.43 -30.37
N VAL A 15 8.81 6.12 -30.63
CA VAL A 15 7.65 5.27 -30.91
C VAL A 15 7.91 3.87 -30.34
N VAL A 16 7.11 3.54 -29.34
CA VAL A 16 6.94 2.23 -28.72
C VAL A 16 6.24 1.30 -29.71
N LEU A 17 6.91 0.21 -30.12
CA LEU A 17 6.27 -0.90 -30.84
C LEU A 17 6.79 -2.24 -30.27
N ALA A 18 6.33 -2.57 -29.06
CA ALA A 18 6.52 -3.90 -28.47
C ALA A 18 5.32 -4.30 -27.59
N GLY A 19 4.09 -4.05 -28.06
CA GLY A 19 2.86 -4.23 -27.27
C GLY A 19 1.85 -5.25 -27.80
N ALA A 20 2.13 -6.02 -28.87
CA ALA A 20 1.06 -6.73 -29.59
C ALA A 20 1.21 -8.25 -29.81
N VAL A 21 2.14 -8.96 -29.15
CA VAL A 21 2.39 -10.40 -29.46
C VAL A 21 2.41 -11.33 -28.22
N VAL A 22 1.79 -10.95 -27.10
CA VAL A 22 1.71 -11.87 -25.92
C VAL A 22 0.27 -12.12 -25.45
N PHE A 23 -0.75 -11.61 -26.15
CA PHE A 23 -2.14 -11.73 -25.68
C PHE A 23 -2.83 -13.09 -26.00
N PHE A 24 -2.18 -14.02 -26.71
CA PHE A 24 -2.85 -15.23 -27.22
C PHE A 24 -2.42 -16.58 -26.61
N TYR A 25 -1.58 -16.61 -25.56
CA TYR A 25 -1.10 -17.89 -24.99
C TYR A 25 -1.32 -18.10 -23.48
N TYR A 26 -2.21 -17.32 -22.85
CA TYR A 26 -2.64 -17.62 -21.49
C TYR A 26 -4.16 -17.79 -21.45
N GLN A 27 -4.60 -19.04 -21.63
CA GLN A 27 -5.95 -19.46 -21.35
C GLN A 27 -5.94 -20.14 -19.97
N PRO A 28 -6.14 -19.42 -18.85
CA PRO A 28 -6.46 -20.09 -17.61
C PRO A 28 -7.88 -20.66 -17.76
N ASN A 29 -8.00 -21.97 -17.62
CA ASN A 29 -9.26 -22.66 -17.40
C ASN A 29 -10.00 -21.96 -16.25
N ALA A 30 -10.97 -21.12 -16.60
CA ALA A 30 -11.93 -20.57 -15.66
C ALA A 30 -12.86 -21.72 -15.24
N GLY A 31 -12.38 -22.54 -14.30
CA GLY A 31 -13.24 -23.35 -13.47
C GLY A 31 -14.32 -22.43 -12.93
N ARG A 32 -15.58 -22.77 -13.23
CA ARG A 32 -16.74 -22.01 -12.77
C ARG A 32 -16.70 -21.95 -11.24
N PHE A 33 -16.22 -20.84 -10.70
CA PHE A 33 -16.57 -20.45 -9.35
C PHE A 33 -18.06 -20.21 -9.39
N THR A 34 -18.83 -21.19 -8.91
CA THR A 34 -20.23 -20.97 -8.55
C THR A 34 -20.24 -19.84 -7.54
N GLU A 35 -20.67 -18.67 -8.00
CA GLU A 35 -20.97 -17.52 -7.18
C GLU A 35 -22.03 -17.94 -6.16
N ASN A 36 -21.58 -18.35 -4.97
CA ASN A 36 -22.43 -18.51 -3.80
C ASN A 36 -22.84 -17.11 -3.33
N ARG A 37 -23.75 -16.49 -4.09
CA ARG A 37 -24.40 -15.22 -3.76
C ARG A 37 -25.39 -15.47 -2.63
N GLY A 38 -24.86 -15.74 -1.43
CA GLY A 38 -25.64 -16.15 -0.26
C GLY A 38 -25.07 -15.76 1.10
N GLY A 39 -23.99 -14.96 1.16
CA GLY A 39 -23.37 -14.58 2.44
C GLY A 39 -22.60 -13.26 2.51
N ALA A 40 -22.48 -12.51 1.41
CA ALA A 40 -21.58 -11.35 1.33
C ALA A 40 -22.09 -10.04 1.98
N ASN A 41 -23.24 -10.08 2.68
CA ASN A 41 -23.85 -8.89 3.31
C ASN A 41 -24.41 -9.20 4.72
N GLN A 42 -23.82 -10.16 5.44
CA GLN A 42 -24.04 -10.17 6.88
C GLN A 42 -22.99 -9.22 7.49
N PRO A 43 -23.41 -8.16 8.20
CA PRO A 43 -22.46 -7.33 8.93
C PRO A 43 -21.65 -8.25 9.83
N LEU A 44 -20.32 -8.19 9.70
CA LEU A 44 -19.41 -8.95 10.54
C LEU A 44 -19.82 -8.72 12.00
N PRO A 45 -20.01 -9.77 12.81
CA PRO A 45 -20.49 -9.61 14.17
C PRO A 45 -19.53 -8.71 14.94
N SER A 46 -20.03 -7.56 15.38
CA SER A 46 -19.27 -6.61 16.17
C SER A 46 -18.95 -7.23 17.53
N ASN A 47 -17.68 -7.15 17.94
CA ASN A 47 -17.24 -7.54 19.26
C ASN A 47 -16.51 -6.34 19.89
N PRO A 48 -17.21 -5.53 20.71
CA PRO A 48 -16.67 -4.29 21.25
C PRO A 48 -15.38 -4.45 22.06
N GLU A 49 -15.18 -5.62 22.66
CA GLU A 49 -13.97 -5.90 23.43
C GLU A 49 -12.78 -6.14 22.52
N LEU A 50 -12.94 -6.95 21.48
CA LEU A 50 -11.89 -7.17 20.46
C LEU A 50 -11.59 -5.87 19.69
N GLU A 51 -12.61 -5.06 19.41
CA GLU A 51 -12.45 -3.75 18.79
C GLU A 51 -11.58 -2.82 19.64
N ARG A 52 -11.87 -2.68 20.93
CA ARG A 52 -11.06 -1.85 21.84
C ARG A 52 -9.64 -2.38 22.01
N GLN A 53 -9.47 -3.70 22.13
CA GLN A 53 -8.15 -4.31 22.23
C GLN A 53 -7.32 -4.05 20.97
N TYR A 54 -7.92 -4.20 19.79
CA TYR A 54 -7.30 -3.88 18.52
C TYR A 54 -6.88 -2.41 18.44
N GLU A 55 -7.79 -1.49 18.78
CA GLU A 55 -7.51 -0.04 18.77
C GLU A 55 -6.29 0.30 19.66
N GLN A 56 -6.28 -0.23 20.89
CA GLN A 56 -5.19 0.01 21.84
C GLN A 56 -3.86 -0.58 21.36
N GLN A 57 -3.87 -1.81 20.84
CA GLN A 57 -2.66 -2.47 20.36
C GLN A 57 -2.09 -1.75 19.14
N LEU A 58 -2.94 -1.39 18.18
CA LEU A 58 -2.54 -0.68 16.98
C LEU A 58 -1.99 0.71 17.31
N ALA A 59 -2.67 1.48 18.16
CA ALA A 59 -2.18 2.78 18.60
C ALA A 59 -0.83 2.66 19.31
N ALA A 60 -0.66 1.64 20.18
CA ALA A 60 0.62 1.40 20.86
C ALA A 60 1.77 1.06 19.87
N ILE A 61 1.48 0.33 18.80
CA ILE A 61 2.44 0.01 17.74
C ILE A 61 2.83 1.25 16.94
N LEU A 62 1.86 2.13 16.64
CA LEU A 62 2.06 3.32 15.81
C LEU A 62 2.62 4.52 16.59
N LYS A 63 2.40 4.59 17.90
CA LYS A 63 2.92 5.67 18.77
C LYS A 63 4.41 6.01 18.56
N PRO A 64 5.36 5.06 18.54
CA PRO A 64 6.77 5.39 18.28
C PRO A 64 7.01 5.93 16.87
N PHE A 65 6.19 5.56 15.88
CA PHE A 65 6.26 6.12 14.54
C PHE A 65 5.89 7.58 14.53
N TRP A 66 4.79 7.97 15.18
CA TRP A 66 4.38 9.36 15.24
C TRP A 66 5.37 10.27 15.97
N ALA A 67 6.16 9.72 16.89
CA ALA A 67 7.17 10.46 17.64
C ALA A 67 8.49 10.66 16.88
N GLY A 68 8.85 9.73 15.98
CA GLY A 68 10.21 9.69 15.40
C GLY A 68 10.30 9.29 13.93
N ASN A 69 9.17 9.13 13.23
CA ASN A 69 9.07 8.71 11.83
C ASN A 69 9.91 7.46 11.50
N ASN A 70 10.06 6.53 12.44
CA ASN A 70 10.81 5.30 12.20
C ASN A 70 9.84 4.16 11.82
N PRO A 71 9.78 3.74 10.54
CA PRO A 71 8.87 2.70 10.07
C PRO A 71 9.36 1.27 10.36
N THR A 72 10.60 1.11 10.84
CA THR A 72 11.28 -0.19 10.91
C THR A 72 10.50 -1.19 11.78
N GLY A 73 10.09 -2.31 11.18
CA GLY A 73 9.45 -3.43 11.87
C GLY A 73 8.01 -3.15 12.31
N ILE A 74 7.42 -2.02 11.93
CA ILE A 74 6.03 -1.69 12.27
C ILE A 74 5.06 -2.56 11.47
N LYS A 75 5.33 -2.76 10.17
CA LYS A 75 4.52 -3.63 9.31
C LYS A 75 4.34 -5.02 9.89
N SER A 76 5.43 -5.64 10.34
CA SER A 76 5.39 -6.98 10.96
C SER A 76 4.51 -7.01 12.21
N LYS A 77 4.66 -6.02 13.10
CA LYS A 77 3.84 -5.93 14.33
C LYS A 77 2.35 -5.74 14.02
N ILE A 78 2.02 -4.99 12.98
CA ILE A 78 0.63 -4.81 12.55
C ILE A 78 0.08 -6.12 12.01
N LEU A 79 0.82 -6.84 11.16
CA LEU A 79 0.40 -8.12 10.60
C LEU A 79 0.16 -9.22 11.65
N GLU A 80 0.78 -9.11 12.81
CA GLU A 80 0.55 -10.01 13.96
C GLU A 80 -0.76 -9.71 14.69
N LEU A 81 -1.40 -8.56 14.45
CA LEU A 81 -2.68 -8.21 15.06
C LEU A 81 -3.83 -8.96 14.40
N HIS A 82 -4.72 -9.52 15.23
CA HIS A 82 -6.02 -9.99 14.77
C HIS A 82 -6.97 -8.80 14.55
N ALA A 83 -7.12 -8.36 13.31
CA ALA A 83 -8.04 -7.30 12.94
C ALA A 83 -9.51 -7.75 13.06
N PRO A 84 -10.34 -7.07 13.88
CA PRO A 84 -11.79 -7.25 13.85
C PRO A 84 -12.34 -6.88 12.48
N GLY A 85 -13.43 -7.53 12.06
CA GLY A 85 -14.01 -7.32 10.73
C GLY A 85 -14.32 -5.85 10.40
N LYS A 86 -14.75 -5.07 11.39
CA LYS A 86 -14.99 -3.62 11.28
C LYS A 86 -13.75 -2.81 10.87
N TYR A 87 -12.57 -3.27 11.27
CA TYR A 87 -11.30 -2.56 11.05
C TYR A 87 -10.41 -3.22 10.00
N LEU A 88 -10.92 -4.20 9.24
CA LEU A 88 -10.13 -4.91 8.24
C LEU A 88 -9.59 -3.95 7.15
N ASP A 89 -10.42 -3.01 6.69
CA ASP A 89 -10.02 -2.02 5.69
C ASP A 89 -8.93 -1.06 6.23
N LEU A 90 -9.11 -0.57 7.46
CA LEU A 90 -8.10 0.23 8.16
C LEU A 90 -6.80 -0.55 8.30
N HIS A 91 -6.87 -1.80 8.73
CA HIS A 91 -5.72 -2.67 8.92
C HIS A 91 -4.90 -2.82 7.63
N LEU A 92 -5.56 -3.18 6.54
CA LEU A 92 -4.94 -3.32 5.23
C LEU A 92 -4.35 -2.00 4.74
N SER A 93 -5.06 -0.90 4.91
CA SER A 93 -4.61 0.43 4.48
C SER A 93 -3.33 0.87 5.20
N ILE A 94 -3.23 0.59 6.51
CA ILE A 94 -2.01 0.88 7.28
C ILE A 94 -0.87 -0.02 6.82
N VAL A 95 -1.09 -1.32 6.65
CA VAL A 95 -0.07 -2.26 6.16
C VAL A 95 0.48 -1.80 4.81
N LEU A 96 -0.40 -1.45 3.87
CA LEU A 96 -0.01 -0.94 2.54
C LEU A 96 0.80 0.36 2.63
N ALA A 97 0.43 1.26 3.54
CA ALA A 97 1.14 2.52 3.71
C ALA A 97 2.57 2.32 4.25
N PHE A 98 2.76 1.41 5.21
CA PHE A 98 4.10 1.03 5.68
C PHE A 98 4.89 0.27 4.61
N ASP A 99 4.23 -0.55 3.80
CA ASP A 99 4.87 -1.26 2.70
C ASP A 99 5.44 -0.28 1.66
N LEU A 100 4.70 0.78 1.31
CA LEU A 100 5.20 1.86 0.45
C LEU A 100 6.42 2.56 1.07
N ILE A 101 6.37 2.89 2.36
CA ILE A 101 7.51 3.53 3.05
C ILE A 101 8.75 2.63 2.99
N GLU A 102 8.60 1.34 3.30
CA GLU A 102 9.71 0.38 3.25
C GLU A 102 10.27 0.21 1.83
N GLN A 103 9.40 0.09 0.82
CA GLN A 103 9.81 0.01 -0.59
C GLN A 103 10.57 1.26 -1.02
N GLY A 104 10.05 2.45 -0.69
CA GLY A 104 10.69 3.73 -0.99
C GLY A 104 12.05 3.88 -0.30
N GLN A 105 12.19 3.41 0.94
CA GLN A 105 13.49 3.38 1.64
C GLN A 105 14.50 2.45 0.96
N GLN A 106 14.07 1.26 0.53
CA GLN A 106 14.93 0.30 -0.16
C GLN A 106 15.37 0.79 -1.55
N ALA A 107 14.47 1.48 -2.26
CA ALA A 107 14.72 2.02 -3.59
C ALA A 107 15.31 3.44 -3.60
N ALA A 108 15.48 4.06 -2.42
CA ALA A 108 15.78 5.49 -2.27
C ALA A 108 14.79 6.41 -3.05
N ASP A 109 13.53 5.99 -3.18
CA ASP A 109 12.47 6.72 -3.85
C ASP A 109 11.62 7.52 -2.85
N GLN A 110 11.95 8.81 -2.77
CA GLN A 110 11.27 9.75 -1.88
C GLN A 110 9.78 9.91 -2.21
N ALA A 111 9.38 9.82 -3.49
CA ALA A 111 7.98 9.99 -3.88
C ALA A 111 7.11 8.84 -3.32
N THR A 112 7.63 7.62 -3.36
CA THR A 112 6.94 6.45 -2.78
C THR A 112 6.86 6.54 -1.25
N ILE A 113 7.90 7.05 -0.58
CA ILE A 113 7.86 7.32 0.87
C ILE A 113 6.75 8.33 1.19
N GLU A 114 6.68 9.44 0.45
CA GLU A 114 5.67 10.49 0.65
C GLU A 114 4.25 9.98 0.43
N GLN A 115 4.03 9.13 -0.57
CA GLN A 115 2.72 8.48 -0.77
C GLN A 115 2.29 7.63 0.42
N GLY A 116 3.23 6.86 1.00
CA GLY A 116 2.95 6.07 2.20
C GLY A 116 2.63 6.96 3.40
N LEU A 117 3.41 8.02 3.62
CA LEU A 117 3.17 9.00 4.70
C LEU A 117 1.84 9.73 4.53
N GLU A 118 1.48 10.11 3.30
CA GLU A 118 0.22 10.78 3.01
C GLU A 118 -0.96 9.86 3.36
N LYS A 119 -0.92 8.58 2.96
CA LYS A 119 -1.94 7.60 3.33
C LYS A 119 -2.08 7.47 4.84
N LEU A 120 -0.97 7.40 5.58
CA LEU A 120 -1.01 7.34 7.05
C LEU A 120 -1.65 8.60 7.66
N ASN A 121 -1.33 9.78 7.14
CA ASN A 121 -1.92 11.04 7.59
C ASN A 121 -3.43 11.12 7.30
N GLN A 122 -3.88 10.62 6.15
CA GLN A 122 -5.30 10.54 5.81
C GLN A 122 -6.06 9.60 6.76
N LEU A 123 -5.48 8.42 7.06
CA LEU A 123 -6.06 7.47 8.01
C LEU A 123 -6.12 8.07 9.43
N LYS A 124 -5.06 8.76 9.86
CA LYS A 124 -5.01 9.49 11.13
C LYS A 124 -6.14 10.50 11.26
N ALA A 125 -6.47 11.23 10.19
CA ALA A 125 -7.58 12.18 10.17
C ALA A 125 -8.96 11.49 10.30
N GLY A 126 -9.12 10.29 9.72
CA GLY A 126 -10.35 9.50 9.80
C GLY A 126 -10.54 8.78 11.15
N TYR A 127 -9.44 8.44 11.83
CA TYR A 127 -9.44 7.67 13.07
C TYR A 127 -8.62 8.38 14.16
N ARG A 128 -9.26 9.31 14.89
CA ARG A 128 -8.59 10.16 15.89
C ARG A 128 -7.87 9.41 17.02
N TRP A 129 -8.22 8.16 17.27
CA TRP A 129 -7.58 7.33 18.30
C TRP A 129 -6.23 6.75 17.86
N LEU A 130 -5.81 6.94 16.60
CA LEU A 130 -4.50 6.50 16.11
C LEU A 130 -3.32 7.34 16.63
N GLU A 131 -3.56 8.46 17.33
CA GLU A 131 -2.53 9.35 17.90
C GLU A 131 -1.91 8.85 19.21
#